data_AF-A0A8I2YR10-F1
#
_entry.id   AF-A0A8I2YR10-F1
#
_cell.length_a   1.000
_cell.length_b   1.000
_cell.length_c   1.000
_cell.angle_alpha   90.00
_cell.angle_beta   90.00
_cell.angle_gamma   90.00
#
_symmetry.space_group_name_H-M   'P 1'
#
loop_
_entity.id
_entity.type
_entity.pdbx_description
1 polymer ?
#
loop_
_entity_poly.entity_id
_entity_poly.type
_entity_poly.pdbx_seq_one_letter_code
_entity_poly.pdbx_strand_id
1 'polypeptide(L)'
;MKIFSISIVLAPPGSPSTTLSTASDVSSFTFYQRGSVNEFLTFFTKTVVDRTAQGQRQSVQENNHTAHVYNRGGVEQLAAVIVTDQEYPVRPAFSLLTKILDDFTAKVPQSTFSNPSAISFPDIQTYLTKYQDPRQADTVMKVQQELDETKIILHKTIESVLARGERLDNLVERSNALSSQTKMFYKTAKKVCAPVFIVIRSRLTYVVQQNSCCVVM
;
A
#
# COMPACT_ATOMS: atom_id res chain seq x y z
N MET A 1 5.75 13.16 -4.20
CA MET A 1 5.91 11.98 -5.09
C MET A 1 6.96 11.02 -4.55
N LYS A 2 6.51 9.99 -3.83
CA LYS A 2 7.36 8.94 -3.28
C LYS A 2 6.65 7.58 -3.31
N ILE A 3 7.42 6.52 -3.43
CA ILE A 3 6.98 5.13 -3.21
C ILE A 3 7.39 4.74 -1.78
N PHE A 4 6.42 4.35 -0.95
CA PHE A 4 6.62 3.97 0.44
C PHE A 4 6.88 2.49 0.62
N SER A 5 6.20 1.64 -0.14
CA SER A 5 6.44 0.20 -0.07
C SER A 5 6.06 -0.51 -1.36
N ILE A 6 6.80 -1.57 -1.64
CA ILE A 6 6.51 -2.54 -2.70
C ILE A 6 6.52 -3.92 -2.04
N SER A 7 5.49 -4.73 -2.31
CA SER A 7 5.37 -6.06 -1.74
C SER A 7 4.86 -7.05 -2.77
N ILE A 8 5.44 -8.24 -2.74
CA ILE A 8 5.03 -9.41 -3.52
C ILE A 8 4.37 -10.39 -2.55
N VAL A 9 3.18 -10.83 -2.89
CA VAL A 9 2.30 -11.59 -2.01
C VAL A 9 1.73 -12.78 -2.77
N LEU A 10 1.76 -13.95 -2.13
CA LEU A 10 1.04 -15.12 -2.58
C LEU A 10 -0.42 -15.01 -2.15
N ALA A 11 -1.34 -15.04 -3.11
CA ALA A 11 -2.78 -14.85 -2.92
C ALA A 11 -3.58 -16.03 -3.50
N PRO A 12 -3.51 -17.22 -2.85
CA PRO A 12 -4.30 -18.38 -3.24
C PRO A 12 -5.80 -18.12 -3.02
N PRO A 13 -6.69 -18.60 -3.91
CA PRO A 13 -8.12 -18.37 -3.77
C PRO A 13 -8.65 -19.09 -2.51
N GLY A 14 -9.21 -18.33 -1.58
CA GLY A 14 -9.82 -18.86 -0.35
C GLY A 14 -8.85 -19.16 0.80
N SER A 15 -7.56 -18.88 0.63
CA SER A 15 -6.53 -19.04 1.66
C SER A 15 -5.90 -17.69 2.02
N PRO A 16 -5.37 -17.51 3.25
CA PRO A 16 -4.82 -16.24 3.69
C PRO A 16 -3.59 -15.86 2.86
N SER A 17 -3.49 -14.59 2.48
CA SER A 17 -2.34 -14.11 1.72
C SER A 17 -1.04 -14.13 2.52
N THR A 18 0.03 -14.56 1.86
CA THR A 18 1.36 -14.69 2.46
C THR A 18 2.35 -13.79 1.75
N THR A 19 2.96 -12.86 2.47
CA THR A 19 3.98 -11.97 1.91
C THR A 19 5.25 -12.76 1.62
N LEU A 20 5.71 -12.72 0.37
CA LEU A 20 6.92 -13.42 -0.09
C LEU A 20 8.15 -12.51 0.00
N SER A 21 8.01 -11.27 -0.48
CA SER A 21 9.09 -10.28 -0.46
C SER A 21 8.51 -8.90 -0.28
N THR A 22 9.21 -8.03 0.46
CA THR A 22 8.77 -6.67 0.71
C THR A 22 9.97 -5.73 0.78
N ALA A 23 9.81 -4.54 0.19
CA ALA A 23 10.70 -3.41 0.35
C ALA A 23 9.88 -2.22 0.85
N SER A 24 10.39 -1.51 1.82
CA SER A 24 9.76 -0.27 2.29
C SER A 24 10.79 0.84 2.50
N ASP A 25 10.38 2.06 2.17
CA ASP A 25 11.11 3.28 2.44
C ASP A 25 10.23 4.22 3.28
N VAL A 26 10.40 4.09 4.59
CA VAL A 26 9.75 4.92 5.60
C VAL A 26 10.67 6.02 6.14
N SER A 27 11.73 6.38 5.40
CA SER A 27 12.71 7.40 5.84
C SER A 27 12.10 8.79 6.05
N SER A 28 11.00 9.09 5.36
CA SER A 28 10.22 10.34 5.49
C SER A 28 9.45 10.43 6.80
N PHE A 29 9.27 9.32 7.52
CA PHE A 29 8.62 9.33 8.83
C PHE A 29 9.65 9.48 9.96
N THR A 30 9.23 10.09 11.06
CA THR A 30 10.02 10.21 12.29
C THR A 30 10.47 8.83 12.76
N PHE A 31 11.73 8.71 13.20
CA PHE A 31 12.37 7.44 13.60
C PHE A 31 11.48 6.55 14.48
N TYR A 32 10.83 7.12 15.50
CA TYR A 32 9.97 6.40 16.44
C TYR A 32 8.65 5.87 15.83
N GLN A 33 8.22 6.42 14.69
CA GLN A 33 6.98 6.02 14.01
C GLN A 33 7.23 4.96 12.93
N ARG A 34 8.48 4.85 12.43
CA ARG A 34 8.85 3.96 11.32
C ARG A 34 8.45 2.51 11.54
N GLY A 35 8.61 1.99 12.76
CA GLY A 35 8.20 0.63 13.11
C GLY A 35 6.69 0.40 12.92
N SER A 36 5.89 1.30 13.48
CA SER A 36 4.43 1.23 13.37
C SER A 36 3.93 1.44 11.94
N VAL A 37 4.57 2.31 11.16
CA VAL A 37 4.24 2.52 9.75
C VAL A 37 4.53 1.25 8.94
N ASN A 38 5.68 0.60 9.14
CA ASN A 38 6.01 -0.64 8.43
C ASN A 38 5.02 -1.79 8.72
N GLU A 39 4.65 -1.96 9.99
CA GLU A 39 3.63 -2.95 10.38
C GLU A 39 2.29 -2.64 9.70
N PHE A 40 1.89 -1.37 9.70
CA PHE A 40 0.64 -0.94 9.08
C PHE A 40 0.65 -1.12 7.56
N LEU A 41 1.74 -0.78 6.86
CA LEU A 41 1.89 -0.98 5.42
C LEU A 41 1.78 -2.47 5.04
N THR A 42 2.40 -3.35 5.83
CA THR A 42 2.32 -4.81 5.62
C THR A 42 0.89 -5.31 5.84
N PHE A 43 0.23 -4.86 6.90
CA PHE A 43 -1.16 -5.21 7.18
C PHE A 43 -2.13 -4.70 6.10
N PHE A 44 -1.94 -3.46 5.65
CA PHE A 44 -2.74 -2.83 4.61
C PHE A 44 -2.59 -3.57 3.28
N THR A 45 -1.36 -3.90 2.91
CA THR A 45 -1.03 -4.72 1.73
C THR A 45 -1.79 -6.04 1.74
N LYS A 46 -1.73 -6.80 2.84
CA LYS A 46 -2.46 -8.08 2.97
C LYS A 46 -3.97 -7.89 2.83
N THR A 47 -4.52 -6.87 3.51
CA THR A 47 -5.95 -6.58 3.48
C THR A 47 -6.45 -6.27 2.07
N VAL A 48 -5.70 -5.48 1.29
CA VAL A 48 -6.12 -5.15 -0.08
C VAL A 48 -5.96 -6.35 -1.02
N VAL A 49 -4.90 -7.15 -0.87
CA VAL A 49 -4.69 -8.37 -1.67
C VAL A 49 -5.81 -9.38 -1.44
N ASP A 50 -6.18 -9.63 -0.18
CA ASP A 50 -7.24 -10.58 0.17
C ASP A 50 -8.62 -10.21 -0.42
N ARG A 51 -8.82 -8.92 -0.73
CA ARG A 51 -10.07 -8.39 -1.30
C ARG A 51 -9.98 -8.16 -2.81
N THR A 52 -8.82 -8.35 -3.42
CA THR A 52 -8.63 -8.22 -4.86
C THR A 52 -8.78 -9.58 -5.54
N ALA A 53 -9.79 -9.72 -6.39
CA ALA A 53 -9.99 -10.94 -7.18
C ALA A 53 -8.83 -11.19 -8.16
N GLN A 54 -8.63 -12.45 -8.55
CA GLN A 54 -7.59 -12.83 -9.50
C GLN A 54 -7.81 -12.17 -10.87
N GLY A 55 -6.72 -11.73 -11.50
CA GLY A 55 -6.72 -11.02 -12.78
C GLY A 55 -7.14 -9.55 -12.69
N GLN A 56 -7.47 -9.04 -11.50
CA GLN A 56 -7.92 -7.66 -11.32
C GLN A 56 -6.79 -6.71 -10.95
N ARG A 57 -6.92 -5.48 -11.43
CA ARG A 57 -6.11 -4.33 -11.07
C ARG A 57 -6.97 -3.35 -10.29
N GLN A 58 -6.55 -3.02 -9.07
CA GLN A 58 -7.29 -2.13 -8.20
C GLN A 58 -6.37 -1.03 -7.67
N SER A 59 -6.93 0.16 -7.47
CA SER A 59 -6.25 1.26 -6.80
C SER A 59 -7.10 1.70 -5.62
N VAL A 60 -6.54 1.67 -4.42
CA VAL A 60 -7.22 2.05 -3.18
C VAL A 60 -6.56 3.32 -2.68
N GLN A 61 -7.30 4.42 -2.74
CA GLN A 61 -6.87 5.69 -2.19
C GLN A 61 -7.27 5.77 -0.72
N GLU A 62 -6.35 6.24 0.12
CA GLU A 62 -6.57 6.47 1.55
C GLU A 62 -5.86 7.76 1.96
N ASN A 63 -6.63 8.83 2.17
CA ASN A 63 -6.11 10.18 2.41
C ASN A 63 -5.13 10.62 1.29
N ASN A 64 -3.88 10.94 1.64
CA ASN A 64 -2.83 11.38 0.71
C ASN A 64 -2.02 10.23 0.07
N HIS A 65 -2.37 8.98 0.40
CA HIS A 65 -1.64 7.80 -0.07
C HIS A 65 -2.54 6.97 -0.98
N THR A 66 -1.95 6.29 -1.94
CA THR A 66 -2.66 5.37 -2.84
C THR A 66 -1.91 4.04 -2.90
N ALA A 67 -2.64 2.94 -2.73
CA ALA A 67 -2.12 1.62 -3.01
C ALA A 67 -2.63 1.11 -4.34
N HIS A 68 -1.72 0.75 -5.22
CA HIS A 68 -2.01 0.05 -6.45
C HIS A 68 -1.75 -1.44 -6.25
N VAL A 69 -2.73 -2.26 -6.59
CA VAL A 69 -2.68 -3.71 -6.43
C VAL A 69 -2.96 -4.35 -7.77
N TYR A 70 -2.09 -5.28 -8.13
CA TYR A 70 -2.27 -6.15 -9.27
C TYR A 70 -2.22 -7.60 -8.82
N ASN A 71 -3.37 -8.26 -8.86
CA ASN A 71 -3.45 -9.70 -8.66
C ASN A 71 -3.40 -10.37 -10.03
N ARG A 72 -2.23 -10.89 -10.42
CA ARG A 72 -2.05 -11.57 -11.72
C ARG A 72 -2.89 -12.84 -11.78
N GLY A 73 -3.08 -13.51 -10.64
CA GLY A 73 -3.75 -14.81 -10.60
C GLY A 73 -3.01 -15.88 -11.41
N GLY A 74 -3.75 -16.86 -11.91
CA GLY A 74 -3.21 -17.96 -12.71
C GLY A 74 -2.58 -19.07 -11.86
N VAL A 75 -1.66 -19.84 -12.46
CA VAL A 75 -0.97 -20.98 -11.80
C VAL A 75 -0.10 -20.50 -10.65
N GLU A 76 0.46 -19.30 -10.76
CA GLU A 76 1.39 -18.71 -9.78
C GLU A 76 0.69 -18.15 -8.55
N GLN A 77 -0.58 -17.75 -8.70
CA GLN A 77 -1.37 -17.13 -7.62
C GLN A 77 -0.65 -15.95 -6.95
N LEU A 78 0.09 -15.16 -7.74
CA LEU A 78 0.86 -14.02 -7.26
C LEU A 78 0.09 -12.71 -7.39
N ALA A 79 0.26 -11.86 -6.39
CA ALA A 79 -0.17 -10.48 -6.37
C ALA A 79 0.99 -9.57 -5.99
N ALA A 80 1.01 -8.37 -6.56
CA ALA A 80 1.94 -7.33 -6.17
C ALA A 80 1.18 -6.08 -5.74
N VAL A 81 1.71 -5.40 -4.74
CA VAL A 81 1.18 -4.16 -4.18
C VAL A 81 2.28 -3.12 -4.13
N ILE A 82 1.93 -1.90 -4.51
CA ILE A 82 2.78 -0.73 -4.35
C ILE A 82 1.97 0.36 -3.64
N VAL A 83 2.55 0.94 -2.59
CA VAL A 83 1.97 2.07 -1.86
C VAL A 83 2.78 3.31 -2.19
N THR A 84 2.10 4.33 -2.70
CA THR A 84 2.69 5.59 -3.15
C THR A 84 1.95 6.78 -2.59
N ASP A 85 2.53 7.97 -2.75
CA ASP A 85 1.76 9.22 -2.68
C ASP A 85 0.67 9.24 -3.76
N GLN A 86 -0.41 9.98 -3.51
CA GLN A 86 -1.44 10.26 -4.51
C GLN A 86 -0.90 10.96 -5.77
N GLU A 87 0.17 11.75 -5.63
CA GLU A 87 0.80 12.45 -6.76
C GLU A 87 1.52 11.50 -7.72
N TYR A 88 1.87 10.28 -7.29
CA TYR A 88 2.58 9.33 -8.13
C TYR A 88 1.67 8.81 -9.25
N PRO A 89 2.11 8.85 -10.52
CA PRO A 89 1.27 8.50 -11.64
C PRO A 89 0.94 7.00 -11.64
N VAL A 90 -0.35 6.71 -11.81
CA VAL A 90 -0.90 5.35 -11.79
C VAL A 90 -0.28 4.44 -12.86
N ARG A 91 0.03 5.00 -14.03
CA ARG A 91 0.60 4.26 -15.18
C ARG A 91 1.97 3.62 -14.83
N PRO A 92 3.01 4.40 -14.46
CA PRO A 92 4.27 3.86 -13.95
C PRO A 92 4.14 2.86 -12.80
N ALA A 93 3.17 3.07 -11.89
CA ALA A 93 2.96 2.14 -10.77
C ALA A 93 2.58 0.74 -11.26
N PHE A 94 1.59 0.62 -12.16
CA PHE A 94 1.19 -0.67 -12.71
C PHE A 94 2.21 -1.30 -13.68
N SER A 95 2.92 -0.47 -14.46
CA SER A 95 4.03 -0.95 -15.28
C SER A 95 5.13 -1.57 -14.40
N LEU A 96 5.44 -0.95 -13.26
CA LEU A 96 6.39 -1.49 -12.30
C LEU A 96 5.89 -2.79 -11.65
N LEU A 97 4.64 -2.85 -11.21
CA LEU A 97 4.06 -4.07 -10.63
C LEU A 97 4.16 -5.27 -11.58
N THR A 98 3.87 -5.06 -12.86
CA THR A 98 3.94 -6.13 -13.88
C THR A 98 5.38 -6.62 -14.05
N LYS A 99 6.34 -5.69 -14.19
CA LYS A 99 7.77 -6.04 -14.29
C LYS A 99 8.27 -6.82 -13.08
N ILE A 100 7.89 -6.40 -11.87
CA ILE A 100 8.32 -7.06 -10.64
C ILE A 100 7.79 -8.49 -10.57
N LEU A 101 6.54 -8.70 -10.97
CA LEU A 101 5.96 -10.05 -11.02
C LEU A 101 6.68 -10.93 -12.05
N ASP A 102 6.96 -10.43 -13.26
CA ASP A 102 7.67 -11.20 -14.28
C ASP A 102 9.09 -11.56 -13.86
N ASP A 103 9.85 -10.59 -13.31
CA ASP A 103 11.20 -10.82 -12.82
C ASP A 103 11.23 -11.77 -11.62
N PHE A 104 10.21 -11.71 -10.75
CA PHE A 104 10.08 -12.59 -9.60
C PHE A 104 9.80 -14.03 -10.03
N THR A 105 8.84 -14.24 -10.93
CA THR A 105 8.54 -15.56 -11.50
C THR A 105 9.73 -16.16 -12.25
N ALA A 106 10.53 -15.33 -12.92
CA ALA A 106 11.73 -15.79 -13.63
C ALA A 106 12.85 -16.26 -12.67
N LYS A 107 12.95 -15.69 -11.46
CA LYS A 107 14.03 -15.97 -10.51
C LYS A 107 13.65 -16.92 -9.38
N VAL A 108 12.38 -16.94 -8.98
CA VAL A 108 11.90 -17.70 -7.82
C VAL A 108 10.91 -18.77 -8.30
N PRO A 109 11.27 -20.06 -8.23
CA PRO A 109 10.36 -21.12 -8.60
C PRO A 109 9.21 -21.24 -7.60
N GLN A 110 8.02 -21.60 -8.10
CA GLN A 110 6.82 -21.74 -7.29
C GLN A 110 6.96 -22.72 -6.11
N SER A 111 7.84 -23.72 -6.23
CA SER A 111 8.10 -24.70 -5.17
C SER A 111 8.66 -24.04 -3.89
N THR A 112 9.28 -22.87 -3.99
CA THR A 112 9.83 -22.13 -2.84
C THR A 112 8.76 -21.33 -2.10
N PHE A 113 7.58 -21.12 -2.69
CA PHE A 113 6.51 -20.30 -2.09
C PHE A 113 6.00 -20.87 -0.75
N SER A 114 6.17 -22.17 -0.52
CA SER A 114 5.84 -22.83 0.76
C SER A 114 6.68 -22.33 1.93
N ASN A 115 7.88 -21.79 1.68
CA ASN A 115 8.80 -21.29 2.71
C ASN A 115 9.18 -19.83 2.44
N PRO A 116 8.31 -18.86 2.80
CA PRO A 116 8.53 -17.43 2.52
C PRO A 116 9.87 -16.90 3.08
N SER A 117 10.29 -17.40 4.24
CA SER A 117 11.53 -16.99 4.91
C SER A 117 12.81 -17.33 4.13
N ALA A 118 12.74 -18.27 3.18
CA ALA A 118 13.87 -18.68 2.35
C ALA A 118 13.96 -17.87 1.04
N ILE A 119 12.93 -17.10 0.70
CA ILE A 119 12.88 -16.33 -0.54
C ILE A 119 13.64 -15.02 -0.33
N SER A 120 14.75 -14.88 -1.04
CA SER A 120 15.49 -13.62 -1.12
C SER A 120 15.39 -13.05 -2.52
N PHE A 121 14.83 -11.85 -2.63
CA PHE A 121 14.71 -11.12 -3.89
C PHE A 121 15.19 -9.69 -3.68
N PRO A 122 16.51 -9.44 -3.69
CA PRO A 122 17.08 -8.12 -3.36
C PRO A 122 16.76 -7.04 -4.40
N ASP A 123 16.39 -7.43 -5.62
CA ASP A 123 16.08 -6.49 -6.72
C ASP A 123 14.91 -5.57 -6.41
N ILE A 124 13.97 -5.99 -5.55
CA ILE A 124 12.84 -5.16 -5.11
C ILE A 124 13.29 -3.86 -4.44
N GLN A 125 14.41 -3.87 -3.72
CA GLN A 125 14.97 -2.66 -3.11
C GLN A 125 15.58 -1.74 -4.18
N THR A 126 16.25 -2.33 -5.17
CA THR A 126 16.78 -1.58 -6.33
C THR A 126 15.64 -0.93 -7.11
N TYR A 127 14.53 -1.64 -7.31
CA TYR A 127 13.33 -1.10 -7.94
C TYR A 127 12.71 0.02 -7.12
N LEU A 128 12.60 -0.14 -5.80
CA LEU A 128 12.10 0.92 -4.92
C LEU A 128 12.89 2.22 -5.06
N THR A 129 14.22 2.15 -5.13
CA THR A 129 15.08 3.34 -5.27
C THR A 129 15.06 3.91 -6.70
N LYS A 130 15.13 3.04 -7.71
CA LYS A 130 15.23 3.47 -9.13
C LYS A 130 13.95 4.14 -9.63
N TYR A 131 12.78 3.61 -9.23
CA TYR A 131 11.49 4.09 -9.72
C TYR A 131 10.86 5.14 -8.80
N GLN A 132 11.60 5.70 -7.84
CA GLN A 132 11.17 6.95 -7.20
C GLN A 132 10.96 8.06 -8.25
N ASP A 133 11.78 8.06 -9.31
CA ASP A 133 11.55 8.88 -10.50
C ASP A 133 10.64 8.13 -11.51
N PRO A 134 9.39 8.58 -11.74
CA PRO A 134 8.46 7.91 -12.64
C PRO A 134 8.92 7.92 -14.10
N ARG A 135 9.83 8.82 -14.51
CA ARG A 135 10.37 8.87 -15.89
C ARG A 135 11.22 7.65 -16.21
N GLN A 136 11.81 7.01 -15.20
CA GLN A 136 12.58 5.78 -15.41
C GLN A 136 11.69 4.59 -15.83
N ALA A 137 10.37 4.69 -15.58
CA ALA A 137 9.39 3.70 -16.01
C ALA A 137 9.16 3.69 -17.53
N ASP A 138 9.57 4.72 -18.27
CA ASP A 138 9.36 4.82 -19.73
C ASP A 138 9.99 3.64 -20.51
N THR A 139 11.07 3.06 -20.00
CA THR A 139 11.70 1.87 -20.59
C THR A 139 10.86 0.60 -20.43
N VAL A 140 10.05 0.54 -19.39
CA VAL A 140 9.11 -0.56 -19.06
C VAL A 140 7.75 -0.31 -19.71
N MET A 141 7.44 0.95 -20.05
CA MET A 141 6.19 1.34 -20.67
C MET A 141 5.99 0.80 -22.09
N LYS A 142 6.95 0.12 -22.71
CA LYS A 142 6.73 -0.55 -24.01
C LYS A 142 5.76 -1.73 -23.93
N VAL A 143 5.52 -2.27 -22.74
CA VAL A 143 4.51 -3.31 -22.47
C VAL A 143 3.08 -2.71 -22.43
N GLN A 144 2.92 -1.40 -22.71
CA GLN A 144 1.68 -0.62 -22.54
C GLN A 144 0.44 -1.10 -23.29
N GLN A 145 0.59 -1.84 -24.39
CA GLN A 145 -0.55 -2.12 -25.26
C GLN A 145 -1.59 -3.01 -24.56
N GLU A 146 -1.17 -3.84 -23.59
CA GLU A 146 -2.07 -4.64 -22.76
C GLU A 146 -2.62 -3.89 -21.55
N LEU A 147 -1.93 -2.83 -21.08
CA LEU A 147 -2.30 -2.11 -19.86
C LEU A 147 -3.42 -1.08 -20.07
N ASP A 148 -3.45 -0.42 -21.23
CA ASP A 148 -4.49 0.59 -21.56
C ASP A 148 -5.89 -0.04 -21.76
N GLU A 149 -5.97 -1.32 -22.09
CA GLU A 149 -7.24 -2.06 -22.21
C GLU A 149 -7.77 -2.56 -20.86
N THR A 150 -6.91 -2.64 -19.85
CA THR A 150 -7.30 -3.20 -18.56
C THR A 150 -7.96 -2.14 -17.68
N LYS A 151 -9.26 -2.30 -17.44
CA LYS A 151 -10.04 -1.43 -16.57
C LYS A 151 -9.48 -1.45 -15.15
N ILE A 152 -8.77 -0.40 -14.75
CA ILE A 152 -8.32 -0.20 -13.37
C ILE A 152 -9.53 0.23 -12.53
N ILE A 153 -9.86 -0.55 -11.51
CA ILE A 153 -10.93 -0.21 -10.58
C ILE A 153 -10.36 0.71 -9.50
N LEU A 154 -10.80 1.97 -9.49
CA LEU A 154 -10.38 2.96 -8.50
C LEU A 154 -11.40 3.06 -7.36
N HIS A 155 -10.91 2.84 -6.15
CA HIS A 155 -11.64 2.97 -4.90
C HIS A 155 -11.13 4.21 -4.15
N LYS A 156 -12.04 5.13 -3.78
CA LYS A 156 -11.68 6.39 -3.10
C LYS A 156 -11.26 6.22 -1.64
N THR A 157 -11.73 5.14 -0.99
CA THR A 157 -11.43 4.81 0.40
C THR A 157 -11.27 3.30 0.53
N ILE A 158 -10.47 2.84 1.49
CA ILE A 158 -10.37 1.41 1.81
C ILE A 158 -11.72 0.82 2.22
N GLU A 159 -12.60 1.59 2.85
CA GLU A 159 -13.94 1.13 3.25
C GLU A 159 -14.78 0.63 2.07
N SER A 160 -14.54 1.15 0.86
CA SER A 160 -15.26 0.70 -0.35
C SER A 160 -14.79 -0.67 -0.87
N VAL A 161 -13.63 -1.14 -0.42
CA VAL A 161 -13.09 -2.48 -0.70
C VAL A 161 -13.47 -3.47 0.40
N LEU A 162 -13.85 -2.97 1.58
CA LEU A 162 -14.32 -3.78 2.70
C LEU A 162 -15.77 -4.25 2.49
N ALA A 163 -16.14 -5.33 3.19
CA ALA A 163 -17.50 -5.83 3.16
C ALA A 163 -18.47 -4.82 3.81
N ARG A 164 -19.73 -4.82 3.37
CA ARG A 164 -20.76 -3.94 3.94
C ARG A 164 -20.84 -4.17 5.46
N GLY A 165 -20.60 -3.11 6.24
CA GLY A 165 -20.65 -3.14 7.71
C GLY A 165 -19.32 -3.47 8.40
N GLU A 166 -18.27 -3.79 7.64
CA GLU A 166 -16.91 -3.97 8.15
C GLU A 166 -16.15 -2.63 8.11
N ARG A 167 -15.52 -2.26 9.22
CA ARG A 167 -14.74 -1.02 9.36
C ARG A 167 -13.27 -1.36 9.54
N LEU A 168 -12.39 -0.53 8.99
CA LEU A 168 -10.93 -0.68 9.17
C LEU A 168 -10.54 -0.73 10.65
N ASP A 169 -11.20 0.05 11.50
CA ASP A 169 -10.94 0.07 12.95
C ASP A 169 -11.14 -1.31 13.60
N ASN A 170 -12.16 -2.05 13.19
CA ASN A 170 -12.43 -3.41 13.70
C ASN A 170 -11.36 -4.40 13.24
N LEU A 171 -10.90 -4.27 12.00
CA LEU A 171 -9.82 -5.09 11.44
C LEU A 171 -8.49 -4.82 12.16
N VAL A 172 -8.15 -3.56 12.41
CA VAL A 172 -6.94 -3.17 13.16
C VAL A 172 -6.97 -3.71 14.58
N GLU A 173 -8.11 -3.64 15.26
CA GLU A 173 -8.25 -4.13 16.63
C GLU A 173 -8.11 -5.66 16.73
N ARG A 174 -8.72 -6.39 15.80
CA ARG A 174 -8.68 -7.86 15.74
C ARG A 174 -7.38 -8.43 15.16
N SER A 175 -6.57 -7.62 14.48
CA SER A 175 -5.34 -8.09 13.84
C SER A 175 -4.27 -8.48 14.86
N ASN A 176 -3.76 -9.71 14.76
CA ASN A 176 -2.58 -10.15 15.54
C ASN A 176 -1.26 -9.74 14.88
N ALA A 177 -1.31 -9.23 13.65
CA ALA A 177 -0.12 -8.79 12.90
C ALA A 177 0.36 -7.38 13.29
N LEU A 178 -0.44 -6.64 14.06
CA LEU A 178 -0.12 -5.30 14.53
C LEU A 178 0.21 -5.32 16.02
N SER A 179 1.34 -4.73 16.40
CA SER A 179 1.71 -4.57 17.80
C SER A 179 0.73 -3.62 18.52
N SER A 180 0.64 -3.75 19.84
CA SER A 180 -0.20 -2.86 20.67
C SER A 180 0.18 -1.38 20.49
N GLN A 181 1.47 -1.10 20.24
CA GLN A 181 1.97 0.24 19.95
C GLN A 181 1.41 0.77 18.62
N THR A 182 1.46 -0.03 17.55
CA THR A 182 0.92 0.34 16.24
C THR A 182 -0.59 0.56 16.27
N LYS A 183 -1.33 -0.27 17.03
CA LYS A 183 -2.78 -0.09 17.24
C LYS A 183 -3.09 1.22 17.97
N MET A 184 -2.33 1.55 19.02
CA MET A 184 -2.48 2.82 19.74
C MET A 184 -2.10 4.02 18.87
N PHE A 185 -1.06 3.89 18.04
CA PHE A 185 -0.63 4.92 17.10
C PHE A 185 -1.74 5.22 16.09
N TYR A 186 -2.32 4.20 15.47
CA TYR A 186 -3.44 4.35 14.54
C TYR A 186 -4.64 5.05 15.20
N LYS A 187 -5.04 4.63 16.41
CA LYS A 187 -6.15 5.25 17.15
C LYS A 187 -5.86 6.72 17.49
N THR A 188 -4.62 7.05 17.84
CA THR A 188 -4.21 8.43 18.17
C THR A 188 -4.17 9.32 16.93
N ALA A 189 -3.56 8.84 15.83
CA ALA A 189 -3.46 9.57 14.57
C ALA A 189 -4.86 9.94 14.02
N LYS A 190 -5.80 9.00 14.07
CA LYS A 190 -7.19 9.24 13.63
C LYS A 190 -7.90 10.31 14.48
N LYS A 191 -7.60 10.38 15.79
CA LYS A 191 -8.17 11.41 16.69
C LYS A 191 -7.57 12.80 16.47
N VAL A 192 -6.27 12.88 16.20
CA VAL A 192 -5.55 14.16 16.01
C VAL A 192 -5.92 14.80 14.67
N CYS A 193 -6.17 14.00 13.63
CA CYS A 193 -6.59 14.49 12.31
C CYS A 193 -8.11 14.75 12.20
N ALA A 194 -8.90 14.44 13.24
CA ALA A 194 -10.27 14.92 13.31
C ALA A 194 -10.22 16.44 13.54
N PRO A 195 -11.03 17.27 12.84
CA PRO A 195 -11.05 18.70 13.09
C PRO A 195 -11.45 18.93 14.55
N VAL A 196 -10.47 19.24 15.40
CA VAL A 196 -10.73 19.69 16.76
C VAL A 196 -11.29 21.10 16.62
N PHE A 197 -12.62 21.21 16.65
CA PHE A 197 -13.29 22.49 16.89
C PHE A 197 -12.99 22.90 18.34
N ILE A 198 -11.86 23.59 18.54
CA ILE A 198 -11.61 24.27 19.80
C ILE A 198 -12.58 25.45 19.85
N VAL A 199 -13.74 25.26 20.49
CA VAL A 199 -14.61 26.37 20.86
C VAL A 199 -13.95 27.09 22.04
N ILE A 200 -13.02 28.00 21.72
CA ILE A 200 -12.51 28.96 22.69
C ILE A 200 -13.66 29.93 22.98
N ARG A 201 -14.34 29.76 24.13
CA ARG A 201 -15.27 30.78 24.67
C ARG A 201 -14.44 31.98 25.18
N SER A 202 -13.94 32.79 24.25
CA SER A 202 -13.31 34.08 24.55
C SER A 202 -13.91 35.13 23.65
N ARG A 203 -14.55 36.10 24.31
CA ARG A 203 -15.23 37.25 23.72
C ARG A 203 -14.20 38.22 23.15
N LEU A 204 -13.60 37.93 21.99
CA LEU A 204 -13.02 38.89 21.05
C LEU A 204 -12.61 38.15 19.77
N THR A 205 -13.05 38.67 18.64
CA THR A 205 -12.84 38.18 17.27
C THR A 205 -11.36 37.97 16.92
N TYR A 206 -10.97 36.74 16.59
CA TYR A 206 -9.99 36.41 15.55
C TYR A 206 -10.27 34.98 15.07
N VAL A 207 -10.82 34.84 13.87
CA VAL A 207 -10.90 33.56 13.15
C VAL A 207 -9.50 33.26 12.65
N VAL A 208 -8.73 32.49 13.41
CA VAL A 208 -7.57 31.79 12.86
C VAL A 208 -8.10 30.49 12.27
N GLN A 209 -8.34 30.50 10.98
CA GLN A 209 -8.53 29.28 10.20
C GLN A 209 -7.21 28.51 10.23
N GLN A 210 -7.07 27.58 11.18
CA GLN A 210 -5.97 26.61 11.18
C GLN A 210 -6.16 25.63 10.02
N ASN A 211 -5.80 26.06 8.81
CA ASN A 211 -5.34 25.15 7.76
C ASN A 211 -3.94 24.65 8.15
N SER A 212 -3.86 23.82 9.19
CA SER A 212 -2.61 23.16 9.58
C SER A 212 -2.80 21.65 9.68
N CYS A 213 -3.47 21.08 8.69
CA CYS A 213 -3.10 19.75 8.18
C CYS A 213 -1.85 19.91 7.31
N CYS A 214 -0.71 20.16 7.93
CA CYS A 214 0.64 20.02 7.35
C CYS A 214 1.62 20.45 8.43
N VAL A 215 2.21 19.49 9.15
CA VAL A 215 3.63 19.38 9.53
C VAL A 215 3.70 18.19 10.49
N VAL A 216 3.70 16.99 9.91
CA VAL A 216 4.66 15.97 10.29
C VAL A 216 5.31 15.56 8.97
N MET A 217 6.12 16.48 8.45
CA MET A 217 7.13 16.24 7.41
C MET A 217 8.48 16.15 8.10
#